data_AF-A0A661PZX8-F1
#
_entry.id   AF-A0A661PZX8-F1
#
_cell.length_a   1.000
_cell.length_b   1.000
_cell.length_c   1.000
_cell.angle_alpha   90.00
_cell.angle_beta   90.00
_cell.angle_gamma   90.00
#
_symmetry.space_group_name_H-M   'P 1'
#
loop_
_entity.id
_entity.type
_entity.pdbx_description
1 polymer ?
#
loop_
_entity_poly.entity_id
_entity_poly.type
_entity_poly.pdbx_seq_one_letter_code
_entity_poly.pdbx_strand_id
1 'polypeptide(L)'
;MHCTAGAVITKRRNSMGFYYDDAGNLRDGLLDKDAEQYAISFVNDREKQLNSNQLRRFYNECKSLERRFEFSCQQSNDEQSQEIAFLKVLPLLKMLKAKVSYATNPSNKKIPQSFAKWLNSSIDEVNNEQDFRAFLLSFEAVVGFCYGNGIAKVR
;
A
#
# COMPACT_ATOMS: atom_id res chain seq x y z
N MET A 1 31.53 -12.96 -37.39
CA MET A 1 30.92 -13.42 -36.12
C MET A 1 31.64 -12.73 -34.98
N HIS A 2 31.00 -11.81 -34.28
CA HIS A 2 31.28 -11.57 -32.85
C HIS A 2 30.05 -10.86 -32.29
N CYS A 3 29.24 -11.66 -31.60
CA CYS A 3 28.09 -11.25 -30.82
C CYS A 3 28.62 -10.50 -29.58
N THR A 4 28.19 -9.27 -29.34
CA THR A 4 28.36 -8.62 -28.03
C THR A 4 26.98 -8.37 -27.46
N ALA A 5 26.69 -9.15 -26.42
CA ALA A 5 25.48 -9.08 -25.63
C ALA A 5 25.52 -7.88 -24.68
N GLY A 6 24.34 -7.31 -24.46
CA GLY A 6 23.92 -6.95 -23.11
C GLY A 6 24.43 -5.63 -22.54
N ALA A 7 23.66 -4.58 -22.78
CA ALA A 7 23.41 -3.58 -21.73
C ALA A 7 21.90 -3.38 -21.64
N VAL A 8 21.24 -4.22 -20.83
CA VAL A 8 19.88 -3.92 -20.37
C VAL A 8 20.03 -2.74 -19.41
N ILE A 9 19.66 -1.56 -19.90
CA ILE A 9 19.65 -0.32 -19.12
C ILE A 9 18.47 -0.43 -18.13
N THR A 10 18.69 -1.07 -16.99
CA THR A 10 17.73 -1.01 -15.88
C THR A 10 17.88 0.36 -15.22
N LYS A 11 17.10 1.32 -15.70
CA LYS A 11 16.96 2.65 -15.10
C LYS A 11 16.31 2.49 -13.72
N ARG A 12 17.10 2.20 -12.67
CA ARG A 12 16.70 2.36 -11.27
C ARG A 12 16.34 3.83 -11.06
N ARG A 13 15.06 4.17 -11.18
CA ARG A 13 14.54 5.48 -10.78
C ARG A 13 14.39 5.46 -9.26
N ASN A 14 15.08 6.38 -8.59
CA ASN A 14 14.96 6.68 -7.17
C ASN A 14 13.50 6.69 -6.70
N SER A 15 13.12 5.68 -5.90
CA SER A 15 11.96 5.68 -4.99
C SER A 15 12.45 6.01 -3.55
N MET A 16 13.50 6.83 -3.41
CA MET A 16 14.09 7.19 -2.11
C MET A 16 13.35 8.39 -1.51
N GLY A 17 12.23 8.17 -0.84
CA GLY A 17 11.59 9.24 -0.06
C GLY A 17 10.26 8.88 0.58
N PHE A 18 9.50 7.93 0.00
CA PHE A 18 8.23 7.51 0.58
C PHE A 18 8.38 6.36 1.58
N TYR A 19 8.90 5.20 1.13
CA TYR A 19 9.05 4.01 1.97
C TYR A 19 10.44 3.84 2.58
N TYR A 20 11.47 4.24 1.84
CA TYR A 20 12.86 4.01 2.20
C TYR A 20 13.62 5.33 2.40
N ASP A 21 14.59 5.32 3.29
CA ASP A 21 15.56 6.40 3.48
C ASP A 21 16.67 6.36 2.41
N ASP A 22 17.58 7.35 2.46
CA ASP A 22 18.71 7.45 1.52
C ASP A 22 19.70 6.28 1.63
N ALA A 23 19.65 5.52 2.73
CA ALA A 23 20.47 4.33 2.96
C ALA A 23 19.77 3.03 2.51
N GLY A 24 18.53 3.12 2.00
CA GLY A 24 17.74 1.97 1.57
C GLY A 24 17.06 1.20 2.71
N ASN A 25 17.05 1.72 3.93
CA ASN A 25 16.30 1.15 5.04
C ASN A 25 14.86 1.66 5.02
N LEU A 26 13.93 0.90 5.60
CA LEU A 26 12.58 1.43 5.84
C LEU A 26 12.69 2.70 6.68
N ARG A 27 11.95 3.73 6.27
CA ARG A 27 11.97 5.02 6.94
C ARG A 27 11.48 4.85 8.38
N ASP A 28 12.24 5.35 9.35
CA ASP A 28 12.00 5.17 10.80
C ASP A 28 10.55 5.46 11.22
N GLY A 29 9.97 6.55 10.72
CA GLY A 29 8.59 6.95 11.04
C GLY A 29 7.48 6.15 10.35
N LEU A 30 7.80 5.36 9.32
CA LEU A 30 6.81 4.77 8.39
C LEU A 30 5.79 3.88 9.11
N LEU A 31 6.26 3.12 10.10
CA LEU A 31 5.46 2.15 10.87
C LEU A 31 5.09 2.66 12.27
N ASP A 32 5.50 3.88 12.63
CA ASP A 32 5.31 4.48 13.94
C ASP A 32 4.57 5.83 13.79
N LYS A 33 5.26 6.96 14.01
CA LYS A 33 4.67 8.31 14.05
C LYS A 33 3.87 8.67 12.80
N ASP A 34 4.34 8.29 11.61
CA ASP A 34 3.63 8.60 10.37
C ASP A 34 2.32 7.81 10.28
N ALA A 35 2.38 6.51 10.58
CA ALA A 35 1.22 5.63 10.59
C ALA A 35 0.18 6.07 11.62
N GLU A 36 0.63 6.48 12.81
CA GLU A 36 -0.24 7.03 13.85
C GLU A 36 -0.90 8.34 13.41
N GLN A 37 -0.14 9.28 12.84
CA GLN A 37 -0.68 10.54 12.35
C GLN A 37 -1.74 10.33 11.26
N TYR A 38 -1.49 9.42 10.33
CA TYR A 38 -2.48 9.03 9.33
C TYR A 38 -3.73 8.45 9.98
N ALA A 39 -3.59 7.50 10.90
CA ALA A 39 -4.71 6.90 11.62
C ALA A 39 -5.57 7.94 12.36
N ILE A 40 -4.93 8.86 13.10
CA ILE A 40 -5.60 9.98 13.79
C ILE A 40 -6.39 10.82 12.78
N SER A 41 -5.81 11.13 11.62
CA SER A 41 -6.48 11.93 10.57
C SER A 41 -7.70 11.23 9.95
N PHE A 42 -7.79 9.90 10.04
CA PHE A 42 -8.89 9.11 9.50
C PHE A 42 -10.01 8.93 10.53
N VAL A 43 -9.63 8.71 11.79
CA VAL A 43 -10.57 8.52 12.90
C VAL A 43 -11.23 9.85 13.29
N ASN A 44 -10.49 10.96 13.23
CA ASN A 44 -10.97 12.29 13.63
C ASN A 44 -11.38 13.19 12.45
N ASP A 45 -11.60 12.62 11.26
CA ASP A 45 -12.08 13.39 10.11
C ASP A 45 -13.46 14.01 10.39
N ARG A 46 -13.58 15.32 10.21
CA ARG A 46 -14.78 16.11 10.55
C ARG A 46 -15.95 15.85 9.63
N GLU A 47 -15.70 15.48 8.38
CA GLU A 47 -16.76 15.25 7.39
C GLU A 47 -17.22 13.79 7.39
N LYS A 48 -16.26 12.86 7.47
CA LYS A 48 -16.54 11.43 7.45
C LYS A 48 -15.46 10.64 8.17
N GLN A 49 -15.75 10.23 9.39
CA GLN A 49 -14.86 9.31 10.11
C GLN A 49 -14.79 7.95 9.42
N LEU A 50 -13.59 7.37 9.40
CA LEU A 50 -13.39 5.99 8.98
C LEU A 50 -14.03 5.06 10.01
N ASN A 51 -14.72 4.02 9.54
CA ASN A 51 -15.29 3.00 10.42
C ASN A 51 -14.61 1.65 10.22
N SER A 52 -14.74 0.78 11.22
CA SER A 52 -14.06 -0.53 11.26
C SER A 52 -14.40 -1.42 10.07
N ASN A 53 -15.63 -1.37 9.56
CA ASN A 53 -16.07 -2.23 8.46
C ASN A 53 -15.47 -1.79 7.13
N GLN A 54 -15.38 -0.47 6.88
CA GLN A 54 -14.71 0.05 5.69
C GLN A 54 -13.20 -0.22 5.75
N LEU A 55 -12.55 0.06 6.88
CA LEU A 55 -11.13 -0.21 7.06
C LEU A 55 -10.81 -1.71 6.85
N ARG A 56 -11.57 -2.60 7.52
CA ARG A 56 -11.42 -4.06 7.37
C ARG A 56 -11.59 -4.51 5.92
N ARG A 57 -12.53 -3.92 5.18
CA ARG A 57 -12.74 -4.27 3.77
C ARG A 57 -11.48 -4.00 2.94
N PHE A 58 -10.92 -2.79 3.02
CA PHE A 58 -9.69 -2.46 2.27
C PHE A 58 -8.48 -3.26 2.74
N TYR A 59 -8.35 -3.49 4.05
CA TYR A 59 -7.30 -4.32 4.62
C TYR A 59 -7.37 -5.77 4.10
N ASN A 60 -8.55 -6.38 4.11
CA ASN A 60 -8.75 -7.75 3.63
C ASN A 60 -8.43 -7.89 2.13
N GLU A 61 -8.70 -6.85 1.33
CA GLU A 61 -8.29 -6.83 -0.07
C GLU A 61 -6.77 -6.83 -0.21
N CYS A 62 -6.06 -6.00 0.56
CA CYS A 62 -4.59 -5.97 0.56
C CYS A 62 -3.99 -7.31 1.01
N LYS A 63 -4.48 -7.91 2.10
CA LYS A 63 -4.06 -9.26 2.52
C LYS A 63 -4.37 -10.32 1.49
N SER A 64 -5.43 -10.16 0.69
CA SER A 64 -5.70 -11.07 -0.43
C SER A 64 -4.68 -10.92 -1.56
N LEU A 65 -4.16 -9.72 -1.82
CA LEU A 65 -3.12 -9.50 -2.82
C LEU A 65 -1.77 -10.03 -2.34
N GLU A 66 -1.43 -9.77 -1.07
CA GLU A 66 -0.24 -10.32 -0.42
C GLU A 66 -0.21 -11.85 -0.50
N ARG A 67 -1.29 -12.56 -0.13
CA ARG A 67 -1.36 -14.02 -0.27
C ARG A 67 -1.14 -14.50 -1.70
N ARG A 68 -1.67 -13.79 -2.70
CA ARG A 68 -1.47 -14.14 -4.13
C ARG A 68 -0.02 -13.94 -4.55
N PHE A 69 0.60 -12.87 -4.08
CA PHE A 69 2.01 -12.58 -4.31
C PHE A 69 2.89 -13.65 -3.66
N GLU A 70 2.69 -13.94 -2.38
CA GLU A 70 3.44 -14.98 -1.63
C GLU A 70 3.30 -16.36 -2.28
N PHE A 71 2.09 -16.77 -2.65
CA PHE A 71 1.86 -18.04 -3.35
C PHE A 71 2.60 -18.10 -4.69
N SER A 72 2.71 -16.98 -5.39
CA SER A 72 3.46 -16.92 -6.65
C SER A 72 4.98 -17.01 -6.41
N CYS A 73 5.48 -16.48 -5.30
CA CYS A 73 6.89 -16.57 -4.90
C CYS A 73 7.29 -17.96 -4.39
N GLN A 74 6.36 -18.77 -3.87
CA GLN A 74 6.67 -20.13 -3.36
C GLN A 74 7.20 -21.09 -4.44
N GLN A 75 6.96 -20.79 -5.72
CA GLN A 75 7.47 -21.61 -6.82
C GLN A 75 8.98 -21.44 -7.03
N SER A 76 9.55 -20.29 -6.61
CA SER A 76 10.96 -19.95 -6.77
C SER A 76 11.30 -18.63 -6.06
N ASN A 77 12.39 -18.62 -5.27
CA ASN A 77 12.80 -17.48 -4.43
C ASN A 77 13.75 -16.49 -5.10
N ASP A 78 14.04 -16.64 -6.40
CA ASP A 78 14.91 -15.71 -7.12
C ASP A 78 14.23 -14.36 -7.39
N GLU A 79 15.03 -13.33 -7.64
CA GLU A 79 14.59 -11.94 -7.86
C GLU A 79 13.61 -11.83 -9.05
N GLN A 80 13.88 -12.56 -10.13
CA GLN A 80 13.03 -12.53 -11.33
C GLN A 80 11.64 -13.10 -11.05
N SER A 81 11.56 -14.16 -10.26
CA SER A 81 10.28 -14.76 -9.83
C SER A 81 9.45 -13.82 -8.97
N GLN A 82 10.08 -13.07 -8.06
CA GLN A 82 9.40 -12.07 -7.25
C GLN A 82 8.92 -10.88 -8.08
N GLU A 83 9.70 -10.43 -9.06
CA GLU A 83 9.29 -9.38 -10.01
C GLU A 83 8.06 -9.83 -10.82
N ILE A 84 8.07 -11.06 -11.36
CA ILE A 84 6.92 -11.62 -12.10
C ILE A 84 5.68 -11.73 -11.20
N ALA A 85 5.86 -12.17 -9.95
CA ALA A 85 4.77 -12.23 -8.97
C ALA A 85 4.19 -10.84 -8.70
N PHE A 86 5.05 -9.83 -8.53
CA PHE A 86 4.65 -8.45 -8.34
C PHE A 86 3.87 -7.91 -9.54
N LEU A 87 4.35 -8.12 -10.77
CA LEU A 87 3.68 -7.66 -11.99
C LEU A 87 2.27 -8.24 -12.15
N LYS A 88 2.00 -9.43 -11.59
CA LYS A 88 0.65 -10.02 -11.58
C LYS A 88 -0.29 -9.34 -10.58
N VAL A 89 0.23 -8.87 -9.43
CA VAL A 89 -0.60 -8.21 -8.40
C VAL A 89 -0.74 -6.70 -8.60
N LEU A 90 0.23 -6.05 -9.26
CA LEU A 90 0.23 -4.60 -9.47
C LEU A 90 -1.04 -4.05 -10.14
N PRO A 91 -1.61 -4.67 -11.21
CA PRO A 91 -2.88 -4.21 -11.77
C PRO A 91 -4.04 -4.30 -10.79
N LEU A 92 -4.05 -5.34 -9.94
CA LEU A 92 -5.07 -5.54 -8.92
C LEU A 92 -4.92 -4.55 -7.76
N LEU A 93 -3.68 -4.22 -7.40
CA LEU A 93 -3.38 -3.16 -6.45
C LEU A 93 -3.89 -1.81 -6.98
N LYS A 94 -3.60 -1.49 -8.26
CA LYS A 94 -4.11 -0.27 -8.91
C LYS A 94 -5.63 -0.23 -9.00
N MET A 95 -6.30 -1.39 -9.07
CA MET A 95 -7.77 -1.49 -9.02
C MET A 95 -8.35 -1.00 -7.69
N LEU A 96 -7.60 -1.03 -6.58
CA LEU A 96 -8.06 -0.44 -5.31
C LEU A 96 -8.34 1.06 -5.45
N LYS A 97 -7.62 1.79 -6.31
CA LYS A 97 -7.88 3.21 -6.55
C LYS A 97 -9.29 3.47 -7.09
N ALA A 98 -9.78 2.59 -7.97
CA ALA A 98 -11.16 2.67 -8.46
C ALA A 98 -12.18 2.44 -7.33
N LYS A 99 -11.89 1.51 -6.42
CA LYS A 99 -12.73 1.25 -5.24
C LYS A 99 -12.71 2.40 -4.24
N VAL A 100 -11.55 3.06 -4.08
CA VAL A 100 -11.42 4.30 -3.30
C VAL A 100 -12.29 5.38 -3.92
N SER A 101 -12.18 5.62 -5.23
CA SER A 101 -13.01 6.61 -5.94
C SER A 101 -14.51 6.39 -5.75
N TYR A 102 -14.96 5.12 -5.79
CA TYR A 102 -16.35 4.79 -5.52
C TYR A 102 -16.74 5.07 -4.05
N ALA A 103 -15.86 4.76 -3.10
CA ALA A 103 -16.10 4.97 -1.68
C ALA A 103 -16.04 6.45 -1.25
N THR A 104 -15.40 7.32 -2.05
CA THR A 104 -15.37 8.78 -1.84
C THR A 104 -16.44 9.54 -2.62
N ASN A 105 -17.42 8.86 -3.22
CA ASN A 105 -18.50 9.53 -3.95
C ASN A 105 -19.16 10.61 -3.08
N PRO A 106 -19.22 11.89 -3.51
CA PRO A 106 -19.82 12.97 -2.73
C PRO A 106 -21.27 12.71 -2.29
N SER A 107 -22.05 12.02 -3.13
CA SER A 107 -23.45 11.71 -2.84
C SER A 107 -23.62 10.58 -1.81
N ASN A 108 -22.59 9.78 -1.55
CA ASN A 108 -22.63 8.68 -0.58
C ASN A 108 -21.21 8.36 -0.05
N LYS A 109 -20.62 9.32 0.66
CA LYS A 109 -19.24 9.21 1.16
C LYS A 109 -19.14 8.12 2.22
N LYS A 110 -18.38 7.07 1.93
CA LYS A 110 -18.16 5.90 2.81
C LYS A 110 -16.87 5.99 3.60
N ILE A 111 -15.86 6.66 3.07
CA ILE A 111 -14.54 6.84 3.69
C ILE A 111 -14.15 8.33 3.74
N PRO A 112 -13.29 8.74 4.70
CA PRO A 112 -12.72 10.07 4.74
C PRO A 112 -11.89 10.39 3.49
N GLN A 113 -11.81 11.67 3.17
CA GLN A 113 -10.97 12.13 2.05
C GLN A 113 -9.48 11.98 2.39
N SER A 114 -9.11 12.12 3.68
CA SER A 114 -7.74 11.89 4.17
C SER A 114 -7.30 10.45 3.91
N PHE A 115 -8.13 9.46 4.26
CA PHE A 115 -7.84 8.03 4.00
C PHE A 115 -7.73 7.75 2.50
N ALA A 116 -8.64 8.30 1.69
CA ALA A 116 -8.61 8.11 0.25
C ALA A 116 -7.35 8.71 -0.40
N LYS A 117 -6.96 9.92 0.01
CA LYS A 117 -5.75 10.59 -0.46
C LYS A 117 -4.52 9.76 -0.11
N TRP A 118 -4.40 9.37 1.16
CA TRP A 118 -3.30 8.56 1.66
C TRP A 118 -3.20 7.22 0.90
N LEU A 119 -4.29 6.45 0.80
CA LEU A 119 -4.26 5.15 0.15
C LEU A 119 -3.89 5.27 -1.34
N ASN A 120 -4.42 6.27 -2.05
CA ASN A 120 -4.05 6.51 -3.45
C ASN A 120 -2.57 6.90 -3.59
N SER A 121 -2.07 7.83 -2.77
CA SER A 121 -0.66 8.23 -2.84
C SER A 121 0.28 7.09 -2.48
N SER A 122 -0.03 6.30 -1.44
CA SER A 122 0.77 5.14 -1.06
C SER A 122 0.82 4.10 -2.19
N ILE A 123 -0.30 3.85 -2.87
CA ILE A 123 -0.34 2.94 -4.04
C ILE A 123 0.47 3.50 -5.22
N ASP A 124 0.46 4.81 -5.45
CA ASP A 124 1.22 5.44 -6.55
C ASP A 124 2.74 5.33 -6.36
N GLU A 125 3.21 5.20 -5.12
CA GLU A 125 4.63 5.00 -4.78
C GLU A 125 5.08 3.53 -4.89
N VAL A 126 4.16 2.58 -5.16
CA VAL A 126 4.51 1.16 -5.33
C VAL A 126 4.98 0.88 -6.76
N ASN A 127 6.30 0.78 -6.95
CA ASN A 127 6.92 0.58 -8.26
C ASN A 127 7.55 -0.80 -8.43
N ASN A 128 7.86 -1.48 -7.33
CA ASN A 128 8.36 -2.85 -7.29
C ASN A 128 7.75 -3.63 -6.11
N GLU A 129 7.80 -4.96 -6.15
CA GLU A 129 8.61 -5.65 -5.16
C GLU A 129 8.55 -5.26 -3.68
N GLN A 130 9.62 -4.58 -3.31
CA GLN A 130 9.98 -4.09 -2.01
C GLN A 130 9.03 -2.97 -1.59
N ASP A 131 8.71 -2.03 -2.49
CA ASP A 131 7.71 -0.98 -2.23
C ASP A 131 6.35 -1.59 -1.88
N PHE A 132 5.94 -2.67 -2.56
CA PHE A 132 4.69 -3.36 -2.27
C PHE A 132 4.68 -3.95 -0.86
N ARG A 133 5.79 -4.56 -0.43
CA ARG A 133 5.94 -5.07 0.94
C ARG A 133 5.93 -3.93 1.97
N ALA A 134 6.63 -2.83 1.68
CA ALA A 134 6.66 -1.65 2.54
C ALA A 134 5.28 -0.99 2.68
N PHE A 135 4.52 -0.91 1.58
CA PHE A 135 3.13 -0.48 1.57
C PHE A 135 2.26 -1.34 2.49
N LEU A 136 2.36 -2.67 2.39
CA LEU A 136 1.58 -3.59 3.22
C LEU A 136 1.90 -3.41 4.71
N LEU A 137 3.17 -3.30 5.07
CA LEU A 137 3.60 -3.03 6.45
C LEU A 137 3.07 -1.69 6.96
N SER A 138 3.19 -0.63 6.16
CA SER A 138 2.66 0.69 6.53
C SER A 138 1.15 0.66 6.71
N PHE A 139 0.41 -0.06 5.84
CA PHE A 139 -1.03 -0.17 5.98
C PHE A 139 -1.42 -0.99 7.22
N GLU A 140 -0.67 -2.05 7.56
CA GLU A 140 -0.89 -2.82 8.79
C GLU A 140 -0.68 -1.96 10.05
N ALA A 141 0.39 -1.14 10.08
CA ALA A 141 0.63 -0.19 11.16
C ALA A 141 -0.53 0.83 11.29
N VAL A 142 -0.95 1.43 10.19
CA VAL A 142 -2.10 2.36 10.14
C VAL A 142 -3.38 1.70 10.67
N VAL A 143 -3.63 0.44 10.30
CA VAL A 143 -4.79 -0.33 10.80
C VAL A 143 -4.69 -0.50 12.32
N GLY A 144 -3.53 -0.89 12.84
CA GLY A 144 -3.26 -1.02 14.27
C GLY A 144 -3.56 0.28 15.03
N PHE A 145 -2.98 1.40 14.58
CA PHE A 145 -3.21 2.71 15.17
C PHE A 145 -4.67 3.18 15.04
N CYS A 146 -5.37 2.87 13.95
CA CYS A 146 -6.81 3.17 13.84
C CYS A 146 -7.61 2.50 14.96
N TYR A 147 -7.33 1.21 15.25
CA TYR A 147 -7.98 0.51 16.35
C TYR A 147 -7.56 1.05 17.72
N GLY A 148 -6.27 1.36 17.90
CA GLY A 148 -5.76 1.96 19.14
C GLY A 148 -6.37 3.34 19.44
N ASN A 149 -6.63 4.13 18.41
CA ASN A 149 -7.26 5.46 18.50
C ASN A 149 -8.80 5.42 18.53
N GLY A 150 -9.42 4.24 18.68
CA GLY A 150 -10.86 4.14 18.93
C GLY A 150 -11.74 4.26 17.68
N ILE A 151 -11.33 3.70 16.55
CA ILE A 151 -12.15 3.66 15.33
C ILE A 151 -13.58 3.19 15.60
N ALA A 152 -14.56 3.89 15.01
CA ALA A 152 -15.98 3.59 15.19
C ALA A 152 -16.32 2.17 14.72
N LYS A 153 -16.89 1.36 15.63
CA LYS A 153 -17.39 0.02 15.34
C LYS A 153 -18.82 0.12 14.81
N VAL A 154 -19.04 -0.35 13.59
CA VAL A 154 -20.39 -0.45 13.02
C VAL A 154 -21.00 -1.75 13.54
N ARG A 155 -22.13 -1.64 14.26
CA ARG A 155 -22.94 -2.78 14.70
C ARG A 155 -23.69 -3.42 13.55
#